data_AF-A0A2Z5KEJ5-F1
#
_entry.id   AF-A0A2Z5KEJ5-F1
#
_cell.length_a   1.000
_cell.length_b   1.000
_cell.length_c   1.000
_cell.angle_alpha   90.00
_cell.angle_beta   90.00
_cell.angle_gamma   90.00
#
_symmetry.space_group_name_H-M   'P 1'
#
loop_
_entity.id
_entity.type
_entity.pdbx_description
1 polymer ?
#
loop_
_entity_poly.entity_id
_entity_poly.type
_entity_poly.pdbx_seq_one_letter_code
_entity_poly.pdbx_strand_id
1 'polypeptide(L)'
;MRRIDIDDDEVDIGFDHRLLYAGQPYTGEVVERLAGRPVSLVTYTDGLKDGPYREWYRDGRLRAEGMMHMGFMSGEFKRWHPNGVLAKRMVNSEDGKAPAAEHEWDEEGRPTRSWERTSRDQ
;
A
#
# COMPACT_ATOMS: atom_id res chain seq x y z
N MET A 1 10.22 9.14 13.21
CA MET A 1 9.86 7.71 13.07
C MET A 1 11.11 6.93 12.72
N ARG A 2 11.32 5.75 13.31
CA ARG A 2 12.43 4.85 12.96
C ARG A 2 12.09 4.14 11.64
N ARG A 3 13.11 3.79 10.85
CA ARG A 3 12.97 2.94 9.65
C ARG A 3 13.83 1.70 9.81
N ILE A 4 13.30 0.53 9.45
CA ILE A 4 14.02 -0.76 9.42
C ILE A 4 13.83 -1.44 8.07
N ASP A 5 14.72 -2.37 7.74
CA ASP A 5 14.56 -3.26 6.60
C ASP A 5 13.73 -4.49 7.01
N ILE A 6 12.88 -5.01 6.14
CA ILE A 6 12.07 -6.21 6.43
C ILE A 6 12.95 -7.46 6.58
N ASP A 7 14.13 -7.45 5.96
CA ASP A 7 15.11 -8.56 6.00
C ASP A 7 16.09 -8.44 7.19
N ASP A 8 15.88 -7.51 8.13
CA ASP A 8 16.69 -7.38 9.34
C ASP A 8 16.44 -8.58 10.29
N ASP A 9 17.51 -9.18 10.83
CA ASP A 9 17.45 -10.39 11.67
C ASP A 9 16.58 -10.24 12.94
N GLU A 10 16.34 -9.01 13.41
CA GLU A 10 15.48 -8.73 14.55
C GLU A 10 13.99 -8.62 14.19
N VAL A 11 13.64 -8.68 12.90
CA VAL A 11 12.26 -8.63 12.42
C VAL A 11 11.61 -10.00 12.48
N ASP A 12 10.41 -10.04 13.05
CA ASP A 12 9.57 -11.24 13.09
C ASP A 12 8.10 -10.87 12.76
N ILE A 13 7.33 -11.82 12.27
CA ILE A 13 5.89 -11.69 12.07
C ILE A 13 5.19 -12.61 13.05
N GLY A 14 4.54 -12.02 14.04
CA GLY A 14 3.77 -12.75 15.04
C GLY A 14 2.65 -13.60 14.42
N PHE A 15 2.17 -14.58 15.18
CA PHE A 15 1.07 -15.46 14.76
C PHE A 15 -0.24 -14.71 14.43
N ASP A 16 -0.39 -13.47 14.92
CA ASP A 16 -1.51 -12.58 14.66
C ASP A 16 -1.26 -11.60 13.49
N HIS A 17 -0.21 -11.85 12.69
CA HIS A 17 0.23 -11.03 11.57
C HIS A 17 0.77 -9.65 11.93
N ARG A 18 1.10 -9.38 13.20
CA ARG A 18 1.80 -8.16 13.61
C ARG A 18 3.29 -8.25 13.32
N LEU A 19 3.86 -7.14 12.85
CA LEU A 19 5.29 -6.98 12.73
C LEU A 19 5.90 -6.66 14.08
N LEU A 20 6.85 -7.50 14.48
CA LEU A 20 7.67 -7.36 15.67
C LEU A 20 9.08 -6.95 15.28
N TYR A 21 9.71 -6.12 16.10
CA TYR A 21 11.13 -5.80 16.02
C TYR A 21 11.75 -5.97 17.40
N ALA A 22 12.78 -6.81 17.51
CA ALA A 22 13.35 -7.23 18.79
C ALA A 22 12.27 -7.79 19.76
N GLY A 23 11.31 -8.54 19.21
CA GLY A 23 10.23 -9.19 19.97
C GLY A 23 9.14 -8.26 20.49
N GLN A 24 9.07 -7.00 20.05
CA GLN A 24 8.02 -6.04 20.43
C GLN A 24 7.27 -5.51 19.20
N PRO A 25 5.96 -5.21 19.29
CA PRO A 25 5.22 -4.61 18.19
C PRO A 25 5.88 -3.33 17.67
N TYR A 26 6.12 -3.29 16.36
CA TYR A 26 6.90 -2.21 15.76
C TYR A 26 6.03 -1.00 15.39
N THR A 27 6.56 0.20 15.62
CA THR A 27 5.97 1.46 15.13
C THR A 27 7.04 2.26 14.38
N GLY A 28 6.82 2.49 13.10
CA GLY A 28 7.79 3.12 12.21
C GLY A 28 7.58 2.75 10.76
N GLU A 29 8.59 2.99 9.93
CA GLU A 29 8.58 2.62 8.52
C GLU A 29 9.36 1.33 8.30
N VAL A 30 8.84 0.45 7.46
CA VAL A 30 9.53 -0.78 7.04
C VAL A 30 9.76 -0.70 5.54
N VAL A 31 11.01 -0.84 5.13
CA VAL A 31 11.40 -0.89 3.72
C VAL A 31 11.73 -2.32 3.33
N GLU A 32 11.28 -2.74 2.15
CA GLU A 32 11.74 -3.96 1.51
C GLU A 32 12.71 -3.58 0.39
N ARG A 33 13.85 -4.28 0.30
CA ARG A 33 14.86 -4.03 -0.73
C ARG A 33 15.14 -5.27 -1.55
N LEU A 34 15.17 -5.10 -2.88
CA LEU A 34 15.68 -6.12 -3.79
C LEU A 34 16.99 -5.63 -4.40
N ALA A 35 18.08 -6.40 -4.20
CA ALA A 35 19.42 -6.03 -4.65
C ALA A 35 19.83 -4.61 -4.22
N GLY A 36 19.53 -4.25 -2.96
CA GLY A 36 19.83 -2.95 -2.35
C GLY A 36 18.89 -1.81 -2.73
N ARG A 37 17.96 -2.01 -3.68
CA ARG A 37 17.00 -0.99 -4.12
C ARG A 37 15.66 -1.14 -3.42
N PRO A 38 15.03 -0.06 -2.93
CA PRO A 38 13.72 -0.15 -2.30
C PRO A 38 12.67 -0.59 -3.32
N VAL A 39 11.84 -1.57 -2.95
CA VAL A 39 10.70 -2.05 -3.74
C VAL A 39 9.37 -1.86 -3.02
N SER A 40 9.38 -1.72 -1.68
CA SER A 40 8.21 -1.38 -0.87
C SER A 40 8.60 -0.54 0.34
N LEU A 41 7.70 0.35 0.78
CA LEU A 41 7.82 1.15 2.00
C LEU A 41 6.44 1.23 2.63
N VAL A 42 6.34 0.80 3.88
CA VAL A 42 5.07 0.68 4.59
C VAL A 42 5.20 1.27 5.98
N THR A 43 4.24 2.07 6.40
CA THR A 43 4.16 2.56 7.79
C THR A 43 3.41 1.56 8.66
N TYR A 44 3.96 1.30 9.84
CA TYR A 44 3.42 0.43 10.86
C TYR A 44 3.17 1.21 12.16
N THR A 45 2.08 0.87 12.83
CA THR A 45 1.72 1.29 14.20
C THR A 45 1.32 0.06 15.00
N ASP A 46 1.97 -0.16 16.14
CA ASP A 46 1.72 -1.33 17.01
C ASP A 46 1.77 -2.68 16.27
N GLY A 47 2.70 -2.80 15.31
CA GLY A 47 2.89 -3.97 14.46
C GLY A 47 1.87 -4.12 13.32
N LEU A 48 0.87 -3.25 13.22
CA LEU A 48 -0.10 -3.27 12.12
C LEU A 48 0.23 -2.21 11.07
N LYS A 49 -0.03 -2.51 9.79
CA LYS A 49 0.11 -1.53 8.72
C LYS A 49 -0.91 -0.41 8.91
N ASP A 50 -0.44 0.79 9.19
CA ASP A 50 -1.29 1.95 9.47
C ASP A 50 -0.54 3.22 9.08
N GLY A 51 -1.04 3.89 8.04
CA GLY A 51 -0.40 5.03 7.41
C GLY A 51 0.02 4.79 5.96
N PRO A 52 0.91 5.63 5.42
CA PRO A 52 1.29 5.62 4.03
C PRO A 52 1.93 4.31 3.56
N TYR A 53 1.66 3.97 2.30
CA TYR A 53 2.21 2.81 1.61
C TYR A 53 2.71 3.22 0.22
N ARG A 54 3.88 2.72 -0.17
CA ARG A 54 4.45 2.89 -1.52
C ARG A 54 5.15 1.63 -2.00
N GLU A 55 5.04 1.37 -3.30
CA GLU A 55 5.81 0.35 -4.01
C GLU A 55 6.50 0.94 -5.23
N TRP A 56 7.64 0.36 -5.59
CA TRP A 56 8.42 0.76 -6.76
C TRP A 56 8.71 -0.41 -7.68
N TYR A 57 8.82 -0.12 -8.97
CA TYR A 57 9.45 -1.01 -9.94
C TYR A 57 10.96 -1.12 -9.69
N ARG A 58 11.60 -2.14 -10.25
CA ARG A 58 13.06 -2.36 -10.13
C ARG A 58 13.91 -1.20 -10.64
N ASP A 59 13.36 -0.40 -11.55
CA ASP A 59 13.97 0.81 -12.10
C ASP A 59 13.78 2.06 -11.21
N GLY A 60 13.04 1.94 -10.10
CA GLY A 60 12.79 3.01 -9.14
C GLY A 60 11.54 3.85 -9.44
N ARG A 61 10.79 3.57 -10.52
CA ARG A 61 9.52 4.26 -10.77
C ARG A 61 8.43 3.80 -9.81
N LEU A 62 7.55 4.72 -9.43
CA LEU A 62 6.43 4.40 -8.54
C LEU A 62 5.49 3.40 -9.22
N ARG A 63 5.25 2.28 -8.54
CA ARG A 63 4.37 1.20 -8.98
C ARG A 63 3.00 1.34 -8.35
N ALA A 64 2.94 1.62 -7.05
CA ALA A 64 1.70 1.82 -6.33
C ALA A 64 1.88 2.74 -5.13
N GLU A 65 0.81 3.41 -4.72
CA GLU A 65 0.75 4.14 -3.46
C GLU A 65 -0.66 4.12 -2.89
N GLY A 66 -0.78 4.29 -1.57
CA GLY A 66 -2.06 4.42 -0.90
C GLY A 66 -1.92 4.67 0.59
N MET A 67 -3.04 4.57 1.30
CA MET A 67 -3.11 4.62 2.76
C MET A 67 -3.56 3.26 3.29
N MET A 68 -2.99 2.84 4.41
CA MET A 68 -3.38 1.65 5.14
C MET A 68 -4.00 2.09 6.46
N HIS A 69 -5.00 1.37 6.96
CA HIS A 69 -5.54 1.53 8.29
C HIS A 69 -5.81 0.15 8.90
N MET A 70 -5.19 -0.12 10.04
CA MET A 70 -5.35 -1.39 10.78
C MET A 70 -5.14 -2.65 9.90
N GLY A 71 -4.19 -2.61 8.97
CA GLY A 71 -3.87 -3.70 8.05
C GLY A 71 -4.60 -3.70 6.71
N PHE A 72 -5.61 -2.85 6.52
CA PHE A 72 -6.43 -2.78 5.30
C PHE A 72 -6.15 -1.52 4.50
N MET A 73 -6.33 -1.57 3.18
CA MET A 73 -6.23 -0.38 2.33
C MET A 73 -7.39 0.58 2.66
N SER A 74 -7.07 1.82 3.02
CA SER A 74 -8.04 2.87 3.33
C SER A 74 -7.88 4.04 2.37
N GLY A 75 -8.98 4.76 2.10
CA GLY A 75 -8.96 5.92 1.22
C GLY A 75 -8.50 5.61 -0.21
N GLU A 76 -7.69 6.48 -0.79
CA GLU A 76 -7.28 6.38 -2.19
C GLU A 76 -6.05 5.48 -2.38
N PHE A 77 -6.18 4.53 -3.29
CA PHE A 77 -5.09 3.69 -3.80
C PHE A 77 -4.88 3.94 -5.28
N LYS A 78 -3.62 4.09 -5.69
CA LYS A 78 -3.21 4.24 -7.09
C LYS A 78 -2.14 3.21 -7.43
N ARG A 79 -2.22 2.71 -8.66
CA ARG A 79 -1.21 1.84 -9.27
C ARG A 79 -0.93 2.33 -10.68
N TRP A 80 0.33 2.33 -11.07
CA TRP A 80 0.78 2.69 -12.40
C TRP A 80 1.23 1.45 -13.16
N HIS A 81 1.28 1.59 -14.48
CA HIS A 81 1.98 0.68 -15.38
C HIS A 81 3.48 1.00 -15.37
N PRO A 82 4.35 0.09 -15.86
CA PRO A 82 5.78 0.37 -15.95
C PRO A 82 6.06 1.64 -16.74
N ASN A 83 5.29 1.96 -17.78
CA ASN A 83 5.46 3.18 -18.58
C ASN A 83 5.08 4.49 -17.85
N GLY A 84 4.57 4.42 -16.61
CA GLY A 84 4.15 5.57 -15.81
C GLY A 84 2.70 6.01 -16.02
N VAL A 85 1.95 5.33 -16.89
CA VAL A 85 0.52 5.57 -17.07
C VAL A 85 -0.26 4.99 -15.89
N LEU A 86 -1.28 5.70 -15.41
CA LEU A 86 -2.12 5.23 -14.31
C LEU A 86 -2.86 3.96 -14.75
N ALA A 87 -2.61 2.84 -14.06
CA ALA A 87 -3.22 1.56 -14.37
C ALA A 87 -4.51 1.33 -13.61
N LYS A 88 -4.56 1.80 -12.35
CA LYS A 88 -5.68 1.60 -11.46
C LYS A 88 -5.77 2.70 -10.43
N ARG A 89 -6.99 3.12 -10.13
CA ARG A 89 -7.35 4.00 -9.04
C ARG A 89 -8.53 3.41 -8.31
N MET A 90 -8.41 3.22 -7.02
CA MET A 90 -9.48 2.73 -6.16
C MET A 90 -9.67 3.72 -5.03
N VAL A 91 -10.92 4.03 -4.69
CA VAL A 91 -11.26 4.82 -3.51
C VAL A 91 -12.02 3.88 -2.59
N ASN A 92 -11.46 3.59 -1.43
CA ASN A 92 -12.11 2.83 -0.38
C ASN A 92 -12.79 3.76 0.63
N SER A 93 -13.81 3.24 1.30
CA SER A 93 -14.35 3.88 2.51
C SER A 93 -13.25 4.01 3.59
N GLU A 94 -13.45 4.94 4.53
CA GLU A 94 -12.50 5.16 5.64
C GLU A 94 -12.24 3.90 6.47
N ASP A 95 -13.22 3.00 6.55
CA ASP A 95 -13.10 1.72 7.25
C ASP A 95 -12.41 0.61 6.43
N GLY A 96 -12.03 0.89 5.17
CA GLY A 96 -11.37 -0.06 4.27
C GLY A 96 -12.23 -1.25 3.83
N LYS A 97 -13.52 -1.29 4.20
CA LYS A 97 -14.36 -2.49 4.00
C LYS A 97 -14.99 -2.58 2.62
N ALA A 98 -15.17 -1.45 1.92
CA ALA A 98 -15.75 -1.45 0.59
C ALA A 98 -15.12 -0.38 -0.32
N PRO A 99 -14.77 -0.74 -1.57
CA PRO A 99 -14.44 0.27 -2.56
C PRO A 99 -15.70 1.09 -2.87
N ALA A 100 -15.56 2.41 -2.77
CA ALA A 100 -16.53 3.40 -3.21
C ALA A 100 -16.39 3.72 -4.70
N ALA A 101 -15.20 3.59 -5.26
CA ALA A 101 -14.95 3.76 -6.69
C ALA A 101 -13.76 2.93 -7.16
N GLU A 102 -13.78 2.50 -8.41
CA GLU A 102 -12.67 1.82 -9.07
C GLU A 102 -12.60 2.23 -10.53
N HIS A 103 -11.39 2.55 -10.97
CA HIS A 103 -11.06 2.90 -12.33
C HIS A 103 -9.81 2.14 -12.74
N GLU A 104 -9.81 1.60 -13.95
CA GLU A 104 -8.70 0.90 -14.55
C GLU A 104 -8.47 1.43 -15.96
N TRP A 105 -7.21 1.53 -16.35
CA TRP A 105 -6.79 1.96 -17.67
C TRP A 105 -5.72 1.02 -18.21
N ASP A 106 -5.65 0.92 -19.53
CA ASP A 106 -4.56 0.21 -20.21
C ASP A 106 -3.26 1.03 -20.25
N GLU A 107 -2.22 0.48 -20.90
CA GLU A 107 -0.91 1.12 -20.99
C GLU A 107 -0.94 2.41 -21.83
N GLU A 108 -1.96 2.63 -22.67
CA GLU A 108 -2.16 3.86 -23.42
C GLU A 108 -3.01 4.90 -22.65
N GLY A 109 -3.48 4.55 -21.45
CA GLY A 109 -4.31 5.43 -20.61
C GLY A 109 -5.77 5.46 -21.03
N ARG A 110 -6.22 4.48 -21.83
CA ARG A 110 -7.63 4.35 -22.20
C ARG A 110 -8.37 3.61 -21.08
N PRO A 111 -9.53 4.11 -20.65
CA PRO A 111 -10.30 3.47 -19.59
C PRO A 111 -10.78 2.09 -20.06
N THR A 112 -10.45 1.06 -19.29
CA THR A 112 -10.90 -0.32 -19.54
C THR A 112 -12.03 -0.72 -18.60
N ARG A 113 -12.07 -0.12 -17.41
CA ARG A 113 -13.12 -0.32 -16.42
C ARG A 113 -13.28 0.94 -15.59
N SER A 114 -14.53 1.33 -15.33
CA SER A 114 -14.83 2.41 -14.38
C SER A 114 -16.19 2.16 -13.77
N TRP A 115 -16.26 2.27 -12.45
CA TRP A 115 -17.51 2.34 -11.72
C TRP A 115 -17.33 3.16 -10.46
N GLU A 116 -18.41 3.81 -10.05
CA GLU A 116 -18.49 4.56 -8.80
C GLU A 116 -19.81 4.20 -8.12
N ARG A 117 -19.76 3.96 -6.82
CA ARG A 117 -20.96 3.75 -6.04
C ARG A 117 -21.65 5.10 -5.87
N THR A 118 -22.58 5.40 -6.77
CA THR A 118 -23.47 6.54 -6.60
C THR A 118 -24.31 6.25 -5.35
N SER A 119 -24.15 7.06 -4.30
CA SER A 119 -25.15 7.09 -3.24
C SER A 119 -26.45 7.52 -3.92
N ARG A 120 -27.36 6.59 -4.19
CA ARG A 120 -28.74 6.99 -4.49
C ARG A 120 -29.25 7.56 -3.17
N ASP A 121 -29.40 8.87 -3.16
CA ASP A 121 -30.16 9.58 -2.13
C ASP A 121 -31.53 8.93 -1.93
N GLN A 122 -31.92 8.88 -0.65
CA GLN A 122 -33.22 8.54 -0.04
C GLN A 122 -33.44 7.08 0.38
#